data_AF-B3PTY5-F1
#
_entry.id   AF-B3PTY5-F1
#
_cell.length_a   1.000
_cell.length_b   1.000
_cell.length_c   1.000
_cell.angle_alpha   90.00
_cell.angle_beta   90.00
_cell.angle_gamma   90.00
#
_symmetry.space_group_name_H-M   'P 1'
#
loop_
_entity.id
_entity.type
_entity.pdbx_description
1 polymer ?
#
loop_
_entity_poly.entity_id
_entity_poly.type
_entity_poly.pdbx_seq_one_letter_code
_entity_poly.pdbx_strand_id
1 'polypeptide(L)'
;MALKNEAQARNIGISFEFFPPKSEEMEGQLWNTVSELQDWDPDFVSVTYGAGGTTKAPTLTAVTRFLSQTPLATASHLTCVGATKEETHQMIETFRKVGVTHFVALRGDAPGGAGAPYQPHPGGYANAAELVAGLKSVGDFEISVSAYPEKHPESRDTAADIDMLKRKADNGADRALTQFFFDNDNFERYLERVRRAGISIPIVPGIMPIQNLTQLKRFAGACGAVIPAFLDERFAGFDDKPEERAKVAADVAAEQIEDLVRRGIRDFHLYTMNRSPLVSAVLDNLGLSRRPAKNAGAAA
;
A
#
# COMPACT_ATOMS: atom_id res chain seq x y z
N MET A 1 26.68 22.11 -3.85
CA MET A 1 27.23 20.80 -4.25
C MET A 1 27.07 19.72 -3.17
N ALA A 2 27.17 20.03 -1.87
CA ALA A 2 27.03 19.03 -0.79
C ALA A 2 25.65 18.34 -0.72
N LEU A 3 24.54 19.05 -0.93
CA LEU A 3 23.17 18.49 -0.87
C LEU A 3 22.85 17.49 -2.00
N LYS A 4 23.52 17.58 -3.15
CA LYS A 4 23.31 16.65 -4.28
C LYS A 4 24.01 15.29 -4.07
N ASN A 5 25.03 15.23 -3.21
CA ASN A 5 25.75 13.98 -2.93
C ASN A 5 25.08 13.11 -1.84
N GLU A 6 24.23 13.68 -0.98
CA GLU A 6 23.50 12.90 0.02
C GLU A 6 22.32 12.13 -0.57
N ALA A 7 21.64 12.68 -1.58
CA ALA A 7 20.54 12.03 -2.29
C ALA A 7 20.95 10.70 -2.96
N GLN A 8 22.18 10.62 -3.48
CA GLN A 8 22.72 9.40 -4.08
C GLN A 8 23.14 8.35 -3.02
N ALA A 9 23.22 8.75 -1.74
CA ALA A 9 23.57 7.89 -0.60
C ALA A 9 22.35 7.40 0.21
N ARG A 10 21.18 8.03 0.06
CA ARG A 10 19.92 7.58 0.66
C ARG A 10 19.30 6.51 -0.24
N ASN A 11 19.77 5.27 -0.12
CA ASN A 11 19.13 4.10 -0.76
C ASN A 11 17.71 3.93 -0.18
N ILE A 12 16.74 4.64 -0.75
CA ILE A 12 15.32 4.62 -0.37
C ILE A 12 14.58 3.83 -1.45
N GLY A 13 14.04 2.68 -1.09
CA GLY A 13 13.12 1.89 -1.90
C GLY A 13 11.71 2.45 -1.80
N ILE A 14 10.98 2.50 -2.91
CA ILE A 14 9.62 3.03 -2.97
C ILE A 14 8.72 2.10 -3.77
N SER A 15 7.48 2.00 -3.35
CA SER A 15 6.41 1.33 -4.09
C SER A 15 5.14 2.16 -4.05
N PHE A 16 4.27 2.00 -5.03
CA PHE A 16 3.06 2.81 -5.17
C PHE A 16 1.79 1.97 -5.18
N GLU A 17 0.75 2.44 -4.49
CA GLU A 17 -0.59 1.86 -4.58
C GLU A 17 -1.51 2.68 -5.49
N PHE A 18 -2.22 1.97 -6.37
CA PHE A 18 -3.27 2.47 -7.24
C PHE A 18 -4.57 1.71 -7.01
N PHE A 19 -5.69 2.28 -7.45
CA PHE A 19 -6.98 1.58 -7.44
C PHE A 19 -7.59 1.56 -8.85
N PRO A 20 -8.38 0.51 -9.19
CA PRO A 20 -8.98 0.41 -10.51
C PRO A 20 -9.98 1.56 -10.75
N PRO A 21 -9.99 2.16 -11.94
CA PRO A 21 -10.87 3.28 -12.26
C PRO A 21 -12.33 2.82 -12.35
N LYS A 22 -13.26 3.74 -12.04
CA LYS A 22 -14.71 3.49 -12.10
C LYS A 22 -15.41 4.22 -13.25
N SER A 23 -14.66 5.01 -14.02
CA SER A 23 -15.12 5.77 -15.19
C SER A 23 -13.94 6.01 -16.14
N GLU A 24 -14.22 6.40 -17.39
CA GLU A 24 -13.20 6.76 -18.38
C GLU A 24 -12.32 7.93 -17.91
N GLU A 25 -12.91 8.93 -17.25
CA GLU A 25 -12.18 10.05 -16.67
C GLU A 25 -11.16 9.57 -15.62
N MET A 26 -11.60 8.69 -14.71
CA MET A 26 -10.72 8.11 -13.70
C MET A 26 -9.66 7.19 -14.32
N GLU A 27 -9.96 6.56 -15.45
CA GLU A 27 -8.98 5.78 -16.21
C GLU A 27 -7.90 6.70 -16.78
N GLY A 28 -8.26 7.80 -17.41
CA GLY A 28 -7.29 8.82 -17.86
C GLY A 28 -6.43 9.33 -16.71
N GLN A 29 -7.04 9.64 -15.56
CA GLN A 29 -6.31 10.07 -14.36
C GLN A 29 -5.32 9.01 -13.85
N LEU A 30 -5.72 7.73 -13.80
CA LEU A 30 -4.84 6.64 -13.40
C LEU A 30 -3.62 6.56 -14.33
N TRP A 31 -3.82 6.50 -15.65
CA TRP A 31 -2.70 6.28 -16.58
C TRP A 31 -1.79 7.49 -16.72
N ASN A 32 -2.31 8.72 -16.58
CA ASN A 32 -1.47 9.91 -16.44
C ASN A 32 -0.59 9.82 -15.18
N THR A 33 -1.19 9.41 -14.06
CA THR A 33 -0.44 9.22 -12.81
C THR A 33 0.63 8.14 -12.95
N VAL A 34 0.32 6.99 -13.57
CA VAL A 34 1.29 5.92 -13.82
C VAL A 34 2.44 6.41 -14.69
N SER A 35 2.13 7.13 -15.77
CA SER A 35 3.14 7.70 -16.67
C SER A 35 4.08 8.68 -15.95
N GLU A 36 3.58 9.44 -14.98
CA GLU A 36 4.42 10.37 -14.20
C GLU A 36 5.19 9.65 -13.09
N LEU A 37 4.58 8.65 -12.45
CA LEU A 37 5.19 7.97 -11.30
C LEU A 37 6.19 6.87 -11.69
N GLN A 38 6.09 6.29 -12.89
CA GLN A 38 7.04 5.26 -13.35
C GLN A 38 8.49 5.75 -13.41
N ASP A 39 8.68 7.05 -13.70
CA ASP A 39 10.01 7.67 -13.79
C ASP A 39 10.71 7.77 -12.44
N TRP A 40 10.03 7.45 -11.34
CA TRP A 40 10.64 7.36 -10.01
C TRP A 40 11.23 5.97 -9.72
N ASP A 41 11.20 5.05 -10.69
CA ASP A 41 11.83 3.71 -10.60
C ASP A 41 11.39 2.93 -9.34
N PRO A 42 10.08 2.76 -9.11
CA PRO A 42 9.60 2.05 -7.92
C PRO A 42 9.92 0.56 -7.99
N ASP A 43 10.17 -0.04 -6.83
CA ASP A 43 10.46 -1.48 -6.69
C ASP A 43 9.28 -2.34 -7.18
N PHE A 44 8.06 -1.89 -6.91
CA PHE A 44 6.83 -2.45 -7.45
C PHE A 44 5.66 -1.44 -7.33
N VAL A 45 4.57 -1.73 -8.03
CA VAL A 45 3.28 -1.07 -7.86
C VAL A 45 2.22 -2.08 -7.47
N SER A 46 1.20 -1.68 -6.72
CA SER A 46 0.07 -2.54 -6.39
C SER A 46 -1.26 -1.96 -6.83
N VAL A 47 -2.16 -2.81 -7.33
CA VAL A 47 -3.52 -2.42 -7.69
C VAL A 47 -4.52 -3.01 -6.70
N THR A 48 -5.32 -2.16 -6.07
CA THR A 48 -6.31 -2.58 -5.05
C THR A 48 -7.42 -3.46 -5.61
N TYR A 49 -8.03 -4.25 -4.73
CA TYR A 49 -9.12 -5.17 -5.04
C TYR A 49 -10.24 -4.98 -4.02
N GLY A 50 -11.42 -4.60 -4.50
CA GLY A 50 -12.58 -4.32 -3.69
C GLY A 50 -13.08 -5.56 -2.94
N ALA A 51 -13.38 -5.39 -1.66
CA ALA A 51 -13.94 -6.42 -0.81
C ALA A 51 -15.16 -7.09 -1.46
N GLY A 52 -15.29 -8.41 -1.27
CA GLY A 52 -16.34 -9.24 -1.87
C GLY A 52 -16.19 -9.39 -3.38
N GLY A 53 -15.08 -8.94 -3.94
CA GLY A 53 -14.83 -8.92 -5.38
C GLY A 53 -15.69 -7.93 -6.15
N THR A 54 -16.15 -6.87 -5.48
CA THR A 54 -16.90 -5.76 -6.10
C THR A 54 -16.14 -5.10 -7.26
N THR A 55 -14.82 -5.19 -7.30
CA THR A 55 -13.99 -4.71 -8.40
C THR A 55 -13.16 -5.81 -9.08
N LYS A 56 -13.63 -7.07 -9.08
CA LYS A 56 -12.97 -8.22 -9.76
C LYS A 56 -12.49 -7.86 -11.17
N ALA A 57 -13.43 -7.51 -12.06
CA ALA A 57 -13.13 -7.23 -13.46
C ALA A 57 -12.29 -5.95 -13.65
N PRO A 58 -12.62 -4.80 -13.02
CA PRO A 58 -11.79 -3.59 -13.12
C PRO A 58 -10.34 -3.81 -12.66
N THR A 59 -10.13 -4.58 -11.59
CA THR A 59 -8.77 -4.89 -11.08
C THR A 59 -8.00 -5.74 -12.09
N LEU A 60 -8.61 -6.80 -12.62
CA LEU A 60 -7.98 -7.66 -13.63
C LEU A 60 -7.60 -6.87 -14.89
N THR A 61 -8.49 -5.99 -15.38
CA THR A 61 -8.21 -5.11 -16.52
C THR A 61 -7.03 -4.20 -16.24
N ALA A 62 -7.03 -3.51 -15.09
CA ALA A 62 -5.94 -2.60 -14.72
C ALA A 62 -4.60 -3.34 -14.60
N VAL A 63 -4.56 -4.46 -13.87
CA VAL A 63 -3.34 -5.28 -13.69
C VAL A 63 -2.81 -5.80 -15.02
N THR A 64 -3.70 -6.30 -15.89
CA THR A 64 -3.31 -6.77 -17.23
C THR A 64 -2.67 -5.65 -18.04
N ARG A 65 -3.22 -4.43 -17.95
CA ARG A 65 -2.67 -3.25 -18.62
C ARG A 65 -1.32 -2.83 -18.04
N PHE A 66 -1.16 -2.83 -16.71
CA PHE A 66 0.13 -2.57 -16.06
C PHE A 66 1.21 -3.53 -16.58
N LEU A 67 0.93 -4.85 -16.56
CA LEU A 67 1.88 -5.89 -16.98
C LEU A 67 2.21 -5.85 -18.48
N SER A 68 1.29 -5.38 -19.33
CA SER A 68 1.47 -5.37 -20.79
C SER A 68 1.97 -4.05 -21.37
N GLN A 69 1.75 -2.92 -20.68
CA GLN A 69 2.02 -1.58 -21.21
C GLN A 69 3.01 -0.77 -20.39
N THR A 70 3.50 -1.30 -19.27
CA THR A 70 4.48 -0.60 -18.42
C THR A 70 5.64 -1.54 -18.07
N PRO A 71 6.84 -1.01 -17.75
CA PRO A 71 7.94 -1.82 -17.26
C PRO A 71 7.82 -2.18 -15.76
N LEU A 72 6.74 -1.77 -15.09
CA LEU A 72 6.61 -1.82 -13.65
C LEU A 72 6.32 -3.23 -13.15
N ALA A 73 7.11 -3.71 -12.19
CA ALA A 73 6.74 -4.89 -11.42
C ALA A 73 5.40 -4.64 -10.73
N THR A 74 4.42 -5.51 -10.99
CA THR A 74 3.02 -5.24 -10.62
C THR A 74 2.47 -6.33 -9.71
N ALA A 75 2.02 -5.91 -8.53
CA ALA A 75 1.30 -6.71 -7.56
C ALA A 75 -0.21 -6.55 -7.72
N SER A 76 -0.95 -7.64 -7.59
CA SER A 76 -2.41 -7.58 -7.50
C SER A 76 -2.86 -7.79 -6.05
N HIS A 77 -3.71 -6.89 -5.54
CA HIS A 77 -4.44 -7.19 -4.31
C HIS A 77 -5.43 -8.34 -4.56
N LEU A 78 -5.64 -9.16 -3.54
CA LEU A 78 -6.64 -10.22 -3.56
C LEU A 78 -7.29 -10.34 -2.18
N THR A 79 -8.62 -10.29 -2.14
CA THR A 79 -9.40 -10.48 -0.91
C THR A 79 -10.10 -11.83 -0.89
N CYS A 80 -10.17 -12.49 0.26
CA CYS A 80 -10.90 -13.76 0.42
C CYS A 80 -12.34 -13.64 0.97
N VAL A 81 -12.79 -12.45 1.35
CA VAL A 81 -14.16 -12.23 1.82
C VAL A 81 -15.19 -12.47 0.71
N GLY A 82 -16.32 -13.07 1.08
CA GLY A 82 -17.47 -13.22 0.18
C GLY A 82 -17.29 -14.20 -0.97
N ALA A 83 -16.30 -15.10 -0.89
CA ALA A 83 -16.03 -16.12 -1.91
C ALA A 83 -15.66 -17.46 -1.27
N THR A 84 -15.93 -18.56 -1.97
CA THR A 84 -15.40 -19.88 -1.58
C THR A 84 -13.92 -19.99 -1.88
N LYS A 85 -13.25 -21.02 -1.33
CA LYS A 85 -11.86 -21.32 -1.67
C LYS A 85 -11.71 -21.63 -3.15
N GLU A 86 -12.66 -22.34 -3.75
CA GLU A 86 -12.66 -22.71 -5.17
C GLU A 86 -12.75 -21.46 -6.06
N GLU A 87 -13.67 -20.53 -5.77
CA GLU A 87 -13.79 -19.26 -6.51
C GLU A 87 -12.52 -18.41 -6.36
N THR A 88 -11.92 -18.41 -5.18
CA THR A 88 -10.66 -17.71 -4.91
C THR A 88 -9.52 -18.32 -5.74
N HIS A 89 -9.42 -19.65 -5.81
CA HIS A 89 -8.42 -20.35 -6.62
C HIS A 89 -8.58 -20.10 -8.11
N GLN A 90 -9.81 -20.08 -8.63
CA GLN A 90 -10.08 -19.72 -10.01
C GLN A 90 -9.61 -18.30 -10.33
N MET A 91 -9.78 -17.36 -9.40
CA MET A 91 -9.29 -16.00 -9.54
C MET A 91 -7.76 -15.93 -9.51
N ILE A 92 -7.10 -16.67 -8.61
CA ILE A 92 -5.63 -16.78 -8.55
C ILE A 92 -5.09 -17.28 -9.89
N GLU A 93 -5.67 -18.34 -10.45
CA GLU A 93 -5.27 -18.88 -11.75
C GLU A 93 -5.55 -17.89 -12.91
N THR A 94 -6.59 -17.07 -12.80
CA THR A 94 -6.86 -16.01 -13.78
C THR A 94 -5.77 -14.94 -13.75
N PHE A 95 -5.38 -14.47 -12.57
CA PHE A 95 -4.28 -13.51 -12.41
C PHE A 95 -2.93 -14.09 -12.84
N ARG A 96 -2.66 -15.36 -12.50
CA ARG A 96 -1.46 -16.07 -12.92
C ARG A 96 -1.35 -16.15 -14.46
N LYS A 97 -2.46 -16.43 -15.16
CA LYS A 97 -2.49 -16.51 -16.63
C LYS A 97 -2.16 -15.19 -17.32
N VAL A 98 -2.46 -14.05 -16.70
CA VAL A 98 -2.08 -12.73 -17.23
C VAL A 98 -0.67 -12.29 -16.79
N GLY A 99 0.05 -13.13 -16.03
CA GLY A 99 1.44 -12.90 -15.66
C GLY A 99 1.67 -12.36 -14.24
N VAL A 100 0.66 -12.35 -13.37
CA VAL A 100 0.86 -11.94 -11.96
C VAL A 100 1.70 -12.97 -11.21
N THR A 101 2.80 -12.50 -10.63
CA THR A 101 3.69 -13.28 -9.77
C THR A 101 3.77 -12.74 -8.33
N HIS A 102 3.18 -11.57 -8.07
CA HIS A 102 3.17 -10.90 -6.77
C HIS A 102 1.72 -10.59 -6.35
N PHE A 103 1.32 -11.05 -5.17
CA PHE A 103 0.01 -10.76 -4.58
C PHE A 103 0.12 -9.95 -3.29
N VAL A 104 -0.84 -9.05 -3.08
CA VAL A 104 -1.12 -8.48 -1.75
C VAL A 104 -2.34 -9.21 -1.18
N ALA A 105 -2.09 -10.16 -0.27
CA ALA A 105 -3.11 -11.05 0.28
C ALA A 105 -3.83 -10.40 1.47
N LEU A 106 -5.14 -10.20 1.31
CA LEU A 106 -6.00 -9.49 2.25
C LEU A 106 -7.24 -10.31 2.60
N ARG A 107 -7.82 -10.04 3.77
CA ARG A 107 -9.14 -10.59 4.11
C ARG A 107 -10.23 -9.90 3.29
N GLY A 108 -10.15 -8.57 3.21
CA GLY A 108 -11.23 -7.69 2.78
C GLY A 108 -12.16 -7.30 3.93
N ASP A 109 -12.83 -6.17 3.76
CA ASP A 109 -13.78 -5.64 4.73
C ASP A 109 -15.09 -6.46 4.76
N ALA A 110 -15.80 -6.41 5.88
CA ALA A 110 -17.09 -7.07 6.00
C ALA A 110 -18.09 -6.46 4.99
N PRO A 111 -18.97 -7.25 4.34
CA PRO A 111 -19.94 -6.74 3.37
C PRO A 111 -20.89 -5.65 3.92
N GLY A 112 -21.11 -5.61 5.23
CA GLY A 112 -21.89 -4.58 5.91
C GLY A 112 -21.16 -3.24 6.12
N GLY A 113 -19.92 -3.12 5.65
CA GLY A 113 -19.09 -1.92 5.82
C GLY A 113 -18.39 -1.84 7.18
N ALA A 114 -17.81 -0.67 7.46
CA ALA A 114 -17.04 -0.43 8.68
C ALA A 114 -17.88 -0.66 9.94
N GLY A 115 -17.37 -1.49 10.86
CA GLY A 115 -18.03 -1.82 12.12
C GLY A 115 -18.99 -3.02 12.06
N ALA A 116 -19.33 -3.53 10.87
CA ALA A 116 -20.07 -4.78 10.76
C ALA A 116 -19.14 -5.98 11.11
N PRO A 117 -19.61 -6.98 11.88
CA PRO A 117 -18.79 -8.12 12.23
C PRO A 117 -18.46 -8.92 10.96
N TYR A 118 -17.18 -9.21 10.76
CA TYR A 118 -16.76 -10.10 9.69
C TYR A 118 -17.18 -11.54 9.99
N GLN A 119 -17.78 -12.19 8.99
CA GLN A 119 -18.00 -13.63 8.98
C GLN A 119 -17.39 -14.22 7.71
N PRO A 120 -16.59 -15.29 7.81
CA PRO A 120 -16.12 -16.02 6.64
C PRO A 120 -17.30 -16.49 5.79
N HIS A 121 -17.14 -16.44 4.46
CA HIS A 121 -18.09 -17.11 3.59
C HIS A 121 -18.08 -18.63 3.87
N PRO A 122 -19.22 -19.34 3.86
CA PRO A 122 -19.22 -20.80 3.96
C PRO A 122 -18.31 -21.43 2.90
N GLY A 123 -17.36 -22.27 3.32
CA GLY A 123 -16.35 -22.85 2.42
C GLY A 123 -15.27 -21.87 1.93
N GLY A 124 -15.23 -20.63 2.42
CA GLY A 124 -14.21 -19.63 2.13
C GLY A 124 -13.00 -19.70 3.07
N TYR A 125 -12.02 -18.83 2.85
CA TYR A 125 -10.93 -18.62 3.80
C TYR A 125 -11.40 -17.73 4.95
N ALA A 126 -11.01 -18.08 6.18
CA ALA A 126 -11.46 -17.35 7.36
C ALA A 126 -10.72 -16.02 7.59
N ASN A 127 -9.51 -15.88 7.05
CA ASN A 127 -8.68 -14.70 7.25
C ASN A 127 -7.56 -14.66 6.20
N ALA A 128 -6.81 -13.55 6.21
CA ALA A 128 -5.69 -13.35 5.30
C ALA A 128 -4.56 -14.37 5.49
N ALA A 129 -4.33 -14.92 6.69
CA ALA A 129 -3.31 -15.95 6.89
C ALA A 129 -3.65 -17.25 6.14
N GLU A 130 -4.90 -17.68 6.18
CA GLU A 130 -5.33 -18.84 5.38
C GLU A 130 -5.26 -18.58 3.88
N LEU A 131 -5.55 -17.35 3.43
CA LEU A 131 -5.37 -16.96 2.03
C LEU A 131 -3.90 -17.05 1.59
N VAL A 132 -2.96 -16.62 2.43
CA VAL A 132 -1.50 -16.75 2.17
C VAL A 132 -1.13 -18.22 1.97
N ALA A 133 -1.57 -19.11 2.87
CA ALA A 133 -1.34 -20.56 2.71
C ALA A 133 -1.99 -21.10 1.43
N GLY A 134 -3.18 -20.61 1.08
CA GLY A 134 -3.86 -20.89 -0.18
C GLY A 134 -3.03 -20.52 -1.40
N LEU A 135 -2.51 -19.29 -1.46
CA LEU A 135 -1.65 -18.83 -2.54
C LEU A 135 -0.39 -19.69 -2.68
N LYS A 136 0.33 -19.97 -1.57
CA LYS A 136 1.54 -20.82 -1.59
C LYS A 136 1.25 -22.26 -2.02
N SER A 137 0.02 -22.76 -1.84
CA SER A 137 -0.38 -24.09 -2.32
C SER A 137 -0.61 -24.17 -3.84
N VAL A 138 -0.87 -23.03 -4.49
CA VAL A 138 -1.15 -22.93 -5.93
C VAL A 138 0.10 -22.64 -6.75
N GLY A 139 1.03 -21.85 -6.20
CA GLY A 139 2.28 -21.50 -6.87
C GLY A 139 3.26 -20.76 -5.98
N ASP A 140 4.47 -20.61 -6.50
CA ASP A 140 5.52 -19.83 -5.85
C ASP A 140 5.35 -18.35 -6.22
N PHE A 141 4.54 -17.65 -5.43
CA PHE A 141 4.27 -16.22 -5.57
C PHE A 141 5.06 -15.43 -4.52
N GLU A 142 5.45 -14.21 -4.87
CA GLU A 142 5.76 -13.20 -3.85
C GLU A 142 4.44 -12.76 -3.19
N ILE A 143 4.41 -12.69 -1.85
CA ILE A 143 3.20 -12.36 -1.10
C ILE A 143 3.46 -11.24 -0.10
N SER A 144 2.84 -10.09 -0.34
CA SER A 144 2.68 -9.02 0.65
C SER A 144 1.42 -9.24 1.47
N VAL A 145 1.43 -8.82 2.73
CA VAL A 145 0.24 -8.82 3.61
C VAL A 145 0.07 -7.48 4.32
N SER A 146 -1.11 -7.21 4.88
CA SER A 146 -1.31 -5.99 5.69
C SER A 146 -0.62 -6.06 7.06
N ALA A 147 -0.30 -4.91 7.64
CA ALA A 147 0.11 -4.75 9.03
C ALA A 147 -0.55 -3.50 9.63
N TYR A 148 -0.82 -3.49 10.93
CA TYR A 148 -1.56 -2.39 11.58
C TYR A 148 -0.77 -1.88 12.79
N PRO A 149 0.05 -0.82 12.64
CA PRO A 149 0.82 -0.23 13.74
C PRO A 149 -0.06 0.14 14.93
N GLU A 150 -1.31 0.52 14.66
CA GLU A 150 -2.29 0.97 15.65
C GLU A 150 -3.38 -0.07 15.95
N LYS A 151 -3.12 -1.35 15.64
CA LYS A 151 -4.04 -2.51 15.75
C LYS A 151 -5.21 -2.42 14.75
N HIS A 152 -5.56 -3.54 14.12
CA HIS A 152 -6.78 -3.61 13.33
C HIS A 152 -8.02 -3.28 14.21
N PRO A 153 -9.01 -2.51 13.73
CA PRO A 153 -10.18 -2.13 14.51
C PRO A 153 -10.92 -3.33 15.14
N GLU A 154 -11.06 -4.41 14.38
CA GLU A 154 -11.72 -5.66 14.81
C GLU A 154 -10.83 -6.59 15.66
N SER A 155 -9.53 -6.33 15.80
CA SER A 155 -8.66 -7.13 16.68
C SER A 155 -8.98 -6.83 18.15
N ARG A 156 -9.10 -7.87 18.98
CA ARG A 156 -9.41 -7.73 20.42
C ARG A 156 -8.40 -6.85 21.16
N ASP A 157 -7.12 -7.03 20.86
CA ASP A 157 -6.00 -6.33 21.47
C ASP A 157 -4.80 -6.34 20.50
N THR A 158 -3.75 -5.58 20.80
CA THR A 158 -2.56 -5.49 19.94
C THR A 158 -1.81 -6.83 19.85
N ALA A 159 -1.85 -7.67 20.88
CA ALA A 159 -1.17 -8.95 20.87
C ALA A 159 -1.83 -9.90 19.86
N ALA A 160 -3.16 -9.98 19.87
CA ALA A 160 -3.93 -10.77 18.91
C ALA A 160 -3.72 -10.31 17.44
N ASP A 161 -3.53 -9.00 17.23
CA ASP A 161 -3.23 -8.43 15.92
C ASP A 161 -1.85 -8.84 15.42
N ILE A 162 -0.84 -8.78 16.30
CA ILE A 162 0.53 -9.25 16.00
C ILE A 162 0.54 -10.77 15.79
N ASP A 163 -0.23 -11.55 16.56
CA ASP A 163 -0.38 -12.99 16.34
C ASP A 163 -1.01 -13.30 14.97
N MET A 164 -1.90 -12.44 14.47
CA MET A 164 -2.41 -12.56 13.09
C MET A 164 -1.32 -12.25 12.07
N LEU A 165 -0.51 -11.20 12.27
CA LEU A 165 0.64 -10.94 11.41
C LEU A 165 1.63 -12.11 11.42
N LYS A 166 1.91 -12.69 12.59
CA LYS A 166 2.76 -13.86 12.73
C LYS A 166 2.23 -15.04 11.92
N ARG A 167 0.95 -15.36 12.02
CA ARG A 167 0.32 -16.43 11.21
C ARG A 167 0.44 -16.18 9.71
N LYS A 168 0.32 -14.92 9.27
CA LYS A 168 0.53 -14.55 7.86
C LYS A 168 1.99 -14.79 7.43
N ALA A 169 2.95 -14.39 8.25
CA ALA A 169 4.37 -14.63 8.00
C ALA A 169 4.72 -16.12 8.00
N ASP A 170 4.27 -16.87 9.01
CA ASP A 170 4.50 -18.32 9.15
C ASP A 170 3.90 -19.12 7.98
N ASN A 171 2.82 -18.62 7.36
CA ASN A 171 2.22 -19.22 6.17
C ASN A 171 2.92 -18.84 4.85
N GLY A 172 3.98 -18.03 4.90
CA GLY A 172 4.83 -17.72 3.76
C GLY A 172 4.65 -16.32 3.18
N ALA A 173 4.12 -15.34 3.92
CA ALA A 173 4.20 -13.96 3.47
C ALA A 173 5.67 -13.49 3.41
N ASP A 174 6.05 -12.79 2.35
CA ASP A 174 7.41 -12.33 2.09
C ASP A 174 7.66 -10.93 2.68
N ARG A 175 6.62 -10.10 2.79
CA ARG A 175 6.66 -8.77 3.41
C ARG A 175 5.31 -8.35 3.97
N ALA A 176 5.31 -7.36 4.87
CA ALA A 176 4.08 -6.71 5.32
C ALA A 176 4.09 -5.22 4.98
N LEU A 177 2.99 -4.72 4.43
CA LEU A 177 2.75 -3.30 4.15
C LEU A 177 1.83 -2.76 5.25
N THR A 178 2.26 -1.72 5.95
CA THR A 178 1.42 -1.19 7.04
C THR A 178 0.28 -0.35 6.49
N GLN A 179 -0.86 -0.35 7.18
CA GLN A 179 -1.79 0.78 7.13
C GLN A 179 -1.01 2.08 7.40
N PHE A 180 -1.49 3.20 6.84
CA PHE A 180 -0.87 4.48 7.13
C PHE A 180 -0.95 4.84 8.61
N PHE A 181 0.00 5.65 9.04
CA PHE A 181 0.09 6.22 10.37
C PHE A 181 0.76 7.59 10.27
N PHE A 182 0.66 8.40 11.32
CA PHE A 182 1.27 9.74 11.37
C PHE A 182 2.16 9.96 12.61
N ASP A 183 2.34 8.92 13.43
CA ASP A 183 3.25 8.89 14.59
C ASP A 183 4.35 7.84 14.37
N ASN A 184 5.57 8.30 14.08
CA ASN A 184 6.72 7.44 13.85
C ASN A 184 7.19 6.72 15.12
N ASP A 185 7.00 7.31 16.32
CA ASP A 185 7.33 6.65 17.58
C ASP A 185 6.38 5.47 17.82
N ASN A 186 5.11 5.59 17.40
CA ASN A 186 4.18 4.48 17.43
C ASN A 186 4.61 3.34 16.50
N PHE A 187 5.02 3.68 15.29
CA PHE A 187 5.56 2.69 14.36
C PHE A 187 6.82 1.98 14.88
N GLU A 188 7.75 2.71 15.50
CA GLU A 188 8.95 2.12 16.10
C GLU A 188 8.60 1.15 17.24
N ARG A 189 7.71 1.55 18.17
CA ARG A 189 7.19 0.67 19.23
C ARG A 189 6.49 -0.56 18.65
N TYR A 190 5.78 -0.40 17.54
CA TYR A 190 5.15 -1.51 16.83
C TYR A 190 6.20 -2.48 16.27
N LEU A 191 7.24 -1.98 15.60
CA LEU A 191 8.34 -2.81 15.09
C LEU A 191 9.01 -3.61 16.21
N GLU A 192 9.30 -3.00 17.36
CA GLU A 192 9.87 -3.72 18.51
C GLU A 192 9.00 -4.90 18.96
N ARG A 193 7.67 -4.70 19.00
CA ARG A 193 6.72 -5.77 19.37
C ARG A 193 6.67 -6.86 18.32
N VAL A 194 6.65 -6.51 17.04
CA VAL A 194 6.68 -7.45 15.90
C VAL A 194 7.94 -8.30 15.94
N ARG A 195 9.12 -7.68 16.16
CA ARG A 195 10.40 -8.39 16.27
C ARG A 195 10.45 -9.30 17.51
N ARG A 196 9.92 -8.84 18.65
CA ARG A 196 9.82 -9.64 19.87
C ARG A 196 8.91 -10.87 19.72
N ALA A 197 7.91 -10.80 18.84
CA ALA A 197 7.07 -11.93 18.47
C ALA A 197 7.75 -12.92 17.49
N GLY A 198 9.02 -12.69 17.13
CA GLY A 198 9.78 -13.58 16.24
C GLY A 198 9.44 -13.42 14.76
N ILE A 199 8.78 -12.33 14.35
CA ILE A 199 8.45 -12.05 12.96
C ILE A 199 9.65 -11.36 12.30
N SER A 200 10.26 -12.01 11.30
CA SER A 200 11.49 -11.52 10.64
C SER A 200 11.26 -10.86 9.28
N ILE A 201 10.09 -11.02 8.67
CA ILE A 201 9.78 -10.44 7.36
C ILE A 201 9.89 -8.90 7.40
N PRO A 202 10.25 -8.23 6.28
CA PRO A 202 10.24 -6.77 6.18
C PRO A 202 8.86 -6.20 6.50
N ILE A 203 8.83 -5.13 7.29
CA ILE A 203 7.62 -4.35 7.60
C ILE A 203 7.82 -2.98 6.95
N VAL A 204 7.13 -2.76 5.84
CA VAL A 204 7.25 -1.57 5.00
C VAL A 204 6.18 -0.56 5.46
N PRO A 205 6.55 0.64 5.94
CA PRO A 205 5.60 1.67 6.30
C PRO A 205 4.80 2.15 5.08
N GLY A 206 3.47 2.08 5.22
CA GLY A 206 2.53 2.75 4.33
C GLY A 206 2.46 4.25 4.65
N ILE A 207 2.73 5.10 3.67
CA ILE A 207 2.73 6.57 3.80
C ILE A 207 1.57 7.12 2.98
N MET A 208 0.73 7.94 3.62
CA MET A 208 -0.42 8.59 2.99
C MET A 208 -0.19 10.10 2.92
N PRO A 209 0.23 10.64 1.75
CA PRO A 209 0.28 12.08 1.55
C PRO A 209 -1.12 12.70 1.69
N ILE A 210 -1.23 13.76 2.51
CA ILE A 210 -2.52 14.31 2.94
C ILE A 210 -3.11 15.25 1.88
N GLN A 211 -3.94 14.72 0.98
CA GLN A 211 -4.64 15.55 -0.02
C GLN A 211 -5.78 16.38 0.59
N ASN A 212 -6.54 15.76 1.50
CA ASN A 212 -7.68 16.39 2.16
C ASN A 212 -7.73 15.90 3.61
N LEU A 213 -7.34 16.76 4.56
CA LEU A 213 -7.28 16.42 5.98
C LEU A 213 -8.66 16.03 6.55
N THR A 214 -9.73 16.68 6.10
CA THR A 214 -11.09 16.37 6.53
C THR A 214 -11.52 14.97 6.08
N GLN A 215 -11.24 14.61 4.84
CA GLN A 215 -11.53 13.26 4.32
C GLN A 215 -10.64 12.21 5.01
N LEU A 216 -9.37 12.53 5.22
CA LEU A 216 -8.43 11.66 5.92
C LEU A 216 -8.92 11.35 7.34
N LYS A 217 -9.35 12.35 8.11
CA LYS A 217 -9.90 12.15 9.46
C LYS A 217 -11.09 11.19 9.49
N ARG A 218 -11.98 11.28 8.49
CA ARG A 218 -13.12 10.35 8.36
C ARG A 218 -12.66 8.93 8.07
N PHE A 219 -11.69 8.77 7.17
CA PHE A 219 -11.16 7.46 6.78
C PHE A 219 -10.31 6.81 7.89
N ALA A 220 -9.49 7.59 8.58
CA ALA A 220 -8.63 7.13 9.67
C ALA A 220 -9.43 6.48 10.81
N GLY A 221 -10.59 7.05 11.17
CA GLY A 221 -11.50 6.46 12.14
C GLY A 221 -11.99 5.05 11.75
N ALA A 222 -12.22 4.80 10.46
CA ALA A 222 -12.63 3.48 9.97
C ALA A 222 -11.48 2.47 9.95
N CYS A 223 -10.23 2.95 9.77
CA CYS A 223 -9.03 2.10 9.76
C CYS A 223 -8.37 1.93 11.13
N GLY A 224 -8.83 2.65 12.16
CA GLY A 224 -8.23 2.65 13.49
C GLY A 224 -6.94 3.48 13.60
N ALA A 225 -6.65 4.30 12.59
CA ALA A 225 -5.47 5.17 12.59
C ALA A 225 -5.75 6.47 13.37
N VAL A 226 -4.77 6.91 14.15
CA VAL A 226 -4.85 8.16 14.92
C VAL A 226 -4.32 9.30 14.06
N ILE A 227 -5.05 10.42 14.06
CA ILE A 227 -4.61 11.68 13.44
C ILE A 227 -4.10 12.61 14.55
N PRO A 228 -2.78 12.83 14.67
CA PRO A 228 -2.21 13.69 15.69
C PRO A 228 -2.66 15.14 15.55
N ALA A 229 -2.82 15.84 16.69
CA ALA A 229 -3.25 17.24 16.74
C ALA A 229 -2.31 18.20 15.98
N PHE A 230 -1.01 17.89 15.92
CA PHE A 230 -0.05 18.74 15.20
C PHE A 230 -0.41 18.88 13.71
N LEU A 231 -1.12 17.91 13.12
CA LEU A 231 -1.57 18.02 11.72
C LEU A 231 -2.62 19.12 11.56
N ASP A 232 -3.49 19.35 12.54
CA ASP A 232 -4.40 20.50 12.49
C ASP A 232 -3.64 21.82 12.53
N GLU A 233 -2.62 21.90 13.39
CA GLU A 233 -1.77 23.08 13.52
C GLU A 233 -0.98 23.36 12.24
N ARG A 234 -0.42 22.33 11.60
CA ARG A 234 0.33 22.45 10.34
C ARG A 234 -0.54 22.94 9.19
N PHE A 235 -1.81 22.53 9.15
CA PHE A 235 -2.74 22.88 8.07
C PHE A 235 -3.57 24.14 8.36
N ALA A 236 -3.49 24.70 9.57
CA ALA A 236 -4.26 25.86 9.96
C ALA A 236 -3.95 27.09 9.07
N GLY A 237 -5.01 27.76 8.58
CA GLY A 237 -4.88 28.98 7.78
C GLY A 237 -4.60 28.77 6.28
N PHE A 238 -4.60 27.52 5.80
CA PHE A 238 -4.41 27.17 4.39
C PHE A 238 -5.69 26.68 3.68
N ASP A 239 -6.86 26.81 4.31
CA ASP A 239 -8.13 26.29 3.77
C ASP A 239 -8.46 26.85 2.38
N ASP A 240 -8.25 28.16 2.17
CA ASP A 240 -8.48 28.86 0.90
C ASP A 240 -7.20 28.98 0.04
N LYS A 241 -6.12 28.26 0.39
CA LYS A 241 -4.80 28.34 -0.27
C LYS A 241 -4.34 26.96 -0.77
N PRO A 242 -4.93 26.44 -1.85
CA PRO A 242 -4.69 25.06 -2.29
C PRO A 242 -3.23 24.76 -2.62
N GLU A 243 -2.50 25.70 -3.22
CA GLU A 243 -1.08 25.51 -3.55
C GLU A 243 -0.19 25.43 -2.31
N GLU A 244 -0.39 26.31 -1.32
CA GLU A 244 0.39 26.27 -0.06
C GLU A 244 0.02 25.06 0.77
N ARG A 245 -1.26 24.68 0.79
CA ARG A 245 -1.75 23.46 1.44
C ARG A 245 -1.08 22.21 0.86
N ALA A 246 -0.89 22.15 -0.46
CA ALA A 246 -0.21 21.04 -1.11
C ALA A 246 1.28 20.96 -0.72
N LYS A 247 1.97 22.10 -0.56
CA LYS A 247 3.35 22.15 -0.06
C LYS A 247 3.44 21.61 1.36
N VAL A 248 2.57 22.09 2.27
CA VAL A 248 2.51 21.59 3.65
C VAL A 248 2.27 20.07 3.68
N ALA A 249 1.36 19.57 2.84
CA ALA A 249 1.10 18.14 2.74
C ALA A 249 2.31 17.33 2.27
N ALA A 250 3.07 17.85 1.30
CA ALA A 250 4.29 17.23 0.82
C ALA A 250 5.38 17.23 1.89
N ASP A 251 5.57 18.36 2.60
CA ASP A 251 6.55 18.50 3.67
C ASP A 251 6.28 17.54 4.81
N VAL A 252 5.02 17.41 5.26
CA VAL A 252 4.64 16.49 6.34
C VAL A 252 5.00 15.04 5.99
N ALA A 253 4.70 14.57 4.78
CA ALA A 253 5.01 13.21 4.36
C ALA A 253 6.52 13.01 4.14
N ALA A 254 7.23 14.01 3.59
CA ALA A 254 8.68 13.95 3.44
C ALA A 254 9.38 13.90 4.80
N GLU A 255 9.03 14.77 5.75
CA GLU A 255 9.55 14.78 7.12
C GLU A 255 9.32 13.44 7.82
N GLN A 256 8.14 12.83 7.63
CA GLN A 256 7.82 11.51 8.16
C GLN A 256 8.79 10.44 7.62
N ILE A 257 8.99 10.41 6.30
CA ILE A 257 9.89 9.47 5.64
C ILE A 257 11.34 9.71 6.07
N GLU A 258 11.82 10.96 6.08
CA GLU A 258 13.18 11.29 6.50
C GLU A 258 13.47 10.84 7.93
N ASP A 259 12.50 11.00 8.83
CA ASP A 259 12.62 10.54 10.19
C ASP A 259 12.70 9.02 10.29
N LEU A 260 11.86 8.30 9.55
CA LEU A 260 11.93 6.84 9.44
C LEU A 260 13.27 6.38 8.83
N VAL A 261 13.82 7.12 7.86
CA VAL A 261 15.16 6.87 7.29
C VAL A 261 16.25 7.03 8.35
N ARG A 262 16.18 8.06 9.20
CA ARG A 262 17.11 8.24 10.33
C ARG A 262 17.02 7.09 11.34
N ARG A 263 15.84 6.49 11.50
CA ARG A 263 15.60 5.27 12.32
C ARG A 263 16.01 3.97 11.62
N GLY A 264 16.56 4.05 10.40
CA GLY A 264 17.11 2.90 9.67
C GLY A 264 16.12 2.22 8.71
N ILE A 265 14.91 2.76 8.52
CA ILE A 265 13.95 2.25 7.55
C ILE A 265 14.34 2.72 6.14
N ARG A 266 14.25 1.82 5.15
CA ARG A 266 14.71 2.11 3.78
C ARG A 266 13.65 1.94 2.72
N ASP A 267 12.61 1.15 2.98
CA ASP A 267 11.56 0.87 2.01
C ASP A 267 10.25 1.54 2.44
N PHE A 268 9.53 2.15 1.50
CA PHE A 268 8.28 2.85 1.76
C PHE A 268 7.21 2.48 0.73
N HIS A 269 5.96 2.42 1.17
CA HIS A 269 4.81 2.16 0.30
C HIS A 269 3.90 3.39 0.30
N LEU A 270 3.75 4.06 -0.83
CA LEU A 270 3.00 5.32 -0.92
C LEU A 270 1.60 5.09 -1.49
N TYR A 271 0.59 5.51 -0.74
CA TYR A 271 -0.80 5.54 -1.18
C TYR A 271 -1.02 6.74 -2.09
N THR A 272 -1.05 6.53 -3.41
CA THR A 272 -1.05 7.62 -4.40
C THR A 272 -2.42 8.29 -4.54
N MET A 273 -3.48 7.57 -4.19
CA MET A 273 -4.86 7.95 -4.50
C MET A 273 -5.10 8.23 -5.99
N ASN A 274 -4.35 7.56 -6.88
CA ASN A 274 -4.31 7.81 -8.32
C ASN A 274 -3.99 9.29 -8.65
N ARG A 275 -3.10 9.94 -7.89
CA ARG A 275 -2.65 11.31 -8.16
C ARG A 275 -1.13 11.45 -7.95
N SER A 276 -0.45 11.93 -8.97
CA SER A 276 1.00 12.07 -9.02
C SER A 276 1.55 13.38 -8.45
N PRO A 277 0.88 14.56 -8.48
CA PRO A 277 1.54 15.81 -8.11
C PRO A 277 2.04 15.84 -6.66
N LEU A 278 1.19 15.41 -5.72
CA LEU A 278 1.56 15.40 -4.30
C LEU A 278 2.62 14.33 -4.01
N VAL A 279 2.50 13.14 -4.62
CA VAL A 279 3.49 12.07 -4.48
C VAL A 279 4.85 12.51 -5.03
N SER A 280 4.87 13.11 -6.22
CA SER A 280 6.11 13.63 -6.82
C SER A 280 6.74 14.72 -5.97
N ALA A 281 5.95 15.65 -5.41
CA ALA A 281 6.45 16.67 -4.51
C ALA A 281 7.10 16.09 -3.24
N VAL A 282 6.53 15.02 -2.67
CA VAL A 282 7.16 14.29 -1.55
C VAL A 282 8.51 13.72 -1.95
N LEU A 283 8.60 13.06 -3.10
CA LEU A 283 9.83 12.43 -3.59
C LEU A 283 10.89 13.48 -3.97
N ASP A 284 10.48 14.60 -4.56
CA ASP A 284 11.33 15.76 -4.84
C ASP A 284 11.90 16.35 -3.53
N ASN A 285 11.06 16.52 -2.50
CA ASN A 285 11.48 17.01 -1.17
C ASN A 285 12.48 16.05 -0.48
N LEU A 286 12.35 14.75 -0.71
CA LEU A 286 13.31 13.73 -0.25
C LEU A 286 14.64 13.76 -1.02
N GLY A 287 14.73 14.57 -2.07
CA GLY A 287 15.88 14.67 -2.97
C GLY A 287 16.02 13.47 -3.90
N LEU A 288 14.98 12.64 -4.04
CA LEU A 288 15.03 11.53 -4.99
C LEU A 288 15.08 12.07 -6.42
N SER A 289 15.66 11.30 -7.32
CA SER A 289 15.81 11.70 -8.72
C SER A 289 15.04 10.75 -9.61
N ARG A 290 14.33 11.33 -10.57
CA ARG A 290 13.70 10.56 -11.64
C ARG A 290 14.77 9.83 -12.46
N ARG A 291 14.52 8.57 -12.75
CA ARG A 291 15.27 7.72 -13.66
C ARG A 291 14.30 7.33 -14.78
N PRO A 292 14.32 8.06 -15.91
CA PRO A 292 13.49 7.68 -17.04
C PRO A 292 13.74 6.22 -17.38
N ALA A 293 12.67 5.43 -17.50
CA ALA A 293 12.79 4.03 -17.87
C ALA A 293 13.66 3.94 -19.13
N LYS A 294 14.71 3.10 -19.11
CA LYS A 294 15.46 2.81 -20.33
C LYS A 294 14.47 2.21 -21.31
N ASN A 295 14.15 2.94 -22.38
CA ASN A 295 13.33 2.42 -23.47
C ASN A 295 13.85 1.03 -23.86
N ALA A 296 13.06 0.00 -23.61
CA ALA A 296 13.26 -1.31 -24.22
C ALA A 296 12.88 -1.17 -25.70
N GLY A 297 13.79 -0.60 -26.52
CA GLY A 297 13.48 -0.32 -27.92
C GLY A 297 14.49 0.56 -28.64
N ALA A 298 15.71 0.04 -28.85
CA ALA A 298 16.53 0.40 -30.00
C ALA A 298 17.39 -0.82 -30.39
N ALA A 299 16.72 -1.90 -30.78
CA ALA A 299 17.31 -2.89 -31.67
C ALA A 299 16.70 -2.63 -33.06
N ALA A 300 17.46 -1.95 -33.90
CA ALA A 300 17.31 -1.93 -35.35
C ALA A 300 18.56 -2.60 -35.94
#